data_AF-A0A9E5UAP1-F1
#
_entry.id   AF-A0A9E5UAP1-F1
#
_cell.length_a   1.000
_cell.length_b   1.000
_cell.length_c   1.000
_cell.angle_alpha   90.00
_cell.angle_beta   90.00
_cell.angle_gamma   90.00
#
_symmetry.space_group_name_H-M   'P 1'
#
loop_
_entity.id
_entity.type
_entity.pdbx_description
1 polymer ?
#
loop_
_entity_poly.entity_id
_entity_poly.type
_entity_poly.pdbx_seq_one_letter_code
_entity_poly.pdbx_strand_id
1 'polypeptide(L)'
;AVLGAANGMPWLGPLFAAIWLPLHIGAGKSAMGIELKLILAAGGLGYALDSLVVLAGAMSFPAQAQLGAPSTLWMVTLWLGFAATLRHALGWIRGRYFVAAALGALAGPFAYWSGSKLGAVVLT
;
A
#
# COMPACT_ATOMS: atom_id res chain seq x y z
N ALA A 1 4.10 -6.97 5.81
CA ALA A 1 3.32 -5.85 6.39
C ALA A 1 2.04 -6.34 7.05
N VAL A 2 1.04 -6.83 6.29
CA VAL A 2 -0.27 -7.27 6.81
C VAL A 2 -0.18 -8.28 7.97
N LEU A 3 0.57 -9.37 7.80
CA LEU A 3 0.72 -10.38 8.86
C LEU A 3 1.44 -9.82 10.10
N GLY A 4 2.43 -8.94 9.90
CA GLY A 4 3.08 -8.26 11.02
C GLY A 4 2.09 -7.42 11.81
N ALA A 5 1.30 -6.60 11.12
CA ALA A 5 0.24 -5.79 11.73
C ALA A 5 -0.80 -6.65 12.48
N ALA A 6 -1.29 -7.72 11.84
CA ALA A 6 -2.24 -8.66 12.45
C ALA A 6 -1.72 -9.32 13.73
N ASN A 7 -0.40 -9.57 13.81
CA ASN A 7 0.25 -10.22 14.95
C ASN A 7 0.88 -9.21 15.93
N GLY A 8 0.47 -7.93 15.92
CA GLY A 8 0.97 -6.93 16.87
C GLY A 8 2.40 -6.43 16.62
N MET A 9 2.93 -6.66 15.42
CA MET A 9 4.25 -6.22 14.97
C MET A 9 4.13 -5.27 13.75
N PRO A 10 3.49 -4.10 13.90
CA PRO A 10 3.20 -3.20 12.78
C PRO A 10 4.46 -2.59 12.15
N TRP A 11 5.60 -2.65 12.82
CA TRP A 11 6.89 -2.13 12.34
C TRP A 11 7.59 -3.07 11.33
N LEU A 12 7.21 -4.35 11.21
CA LEU A 12 7.86 -5.30 10.29
C LEU A 12 7.72 -4.91 8.82
N GLY A 13 6.55 -4.41 8.42
CA GLY A 13 6.32 -3.91 7.06
C GLY A 13 7.22 -2.73 6.72
N PRO A 14 7.17 -1.64 7.50
CA PRO A 14 8.06 -0.49 7.36
C PRO A 14 9.54 -0.87 7.37
N LEU A 15 9.98 -1.74 8.29
CA LEU A 15 11.37 -2.18 8.37
C LEU A 15 11.82 -2.90 7.08
N PHE A 16 11.01 -3.84 6.59
CA PHE A 16 11.32 -4.53 5.34
C PHE A 16 11.35 -3.56 4.15
N ALA A 17 10.37 -2.66 4.06
CA ALA A 17 10.30 -1.66 2.99
C ALA A 17 11.49 -0.71 3.00
N ALA A 18 11.98 -0.30 4.19
CA ALA A 18 13.14 0.57 4.34
C ALA A 18 14.43 -0.05 3.79
N ILE A 19 14.54 -1.38 3.77
CA ILE A 19 15.68 -2.11 3.20
C ILE A 19 15.44 -2.40 1.72
N TRP A 20 14.26 -2.92 1.38
CA TRP A 20 13.96 -3.43 0.05
C TRP A 20 13.77 -2.32 -1.00
N LEU A 21 13.09 -1.21 -0.66
CA LEU A 21 12.82 -0.13 -1.62
C LEU A 21 14.10 0.52 -2.17
N PRO A 22 15.10 0.90 -1.34
CA PRO A 22 16.36 1.44 -1.86
C PRO A 22 17.09 0.46 -2.77
N LEU A 23 17.09 -0.84 -2.44
CA LEU A 23 17.71 -1.87 -3.27
C LEU A 23 16.99 -2.02 -4.62
N HIS A 24 15.66 -2.03 -4.61
CA HIS A 24 14.84 -2.10 -5.83
C HIS A 24 15.12 -0.91 -6.76
N ILE A 25 15.05 0.30 -6.22
CA ILE A 25 15.28 1.54 -6.97
C ILE A 25 16.72 1.62 -7.49
N GLY A 26 17.70 1.21 -6.66
CA GLY A 26 19.13 1.20 -7.02
C GLY A 26 19.48 0.19 -8.12
N ALA A 27 18.74 -0.90 -8.24
CA ALA A 27 18.88 -1.86 -9.34
C ALA A 27 18.33 -1.31 -10.67
N GLY A 28 17.27 -0.51 -10.63
CA GLY A 28 16.57 0.08 -11.78
C GLY A 28 17.18 1.39 -12.34
N LYS A 29 18.51 1.47 -12.49
CA LYS A 29 19.26 2.73 -12.71
C LYS A 29 18.74 3.64 -13.83
N SER A 30 18.20 3.09 -14.92
CA SER A 30 17.75 3.87 -16.08
C SER A 30 16.44 4.64 -15.85
N ALA A 31 15.61 4.24 -14.88
CA ALA A 31 14.29 4.82 -14.65
C ALA A 31 14.07 5.33 -13.20
N MET A 32 15.14 5.44 -12.42
CA MET A 32 15.12 5.78 -10.99
C MET A 32 14.22 6.97 -10.64
N GLY A 33 14.33 8.10 -11.38
CA GLY A 33 13.55 9.30 -11.08
C GLY A 33 12.05 9.15 -11.34
N ILE A 34 11.66 8.36 -12.34
CA ILE A 34 10.24 8.09 -12.64
C ILE A 34 9.68 7.13 -11.59
N GLU A 35 10.46 6.12 -11.22
CA GLU A 35 10.09 5.12 -10.23
C GLU A 35 9.90 5.74 -8.85
N LEU A 36 10.84 6.60 -8.42
CA LEU A 36 10.74 7.32 -7.17
C LEU A 36 9.50 8.22 -7.12
N LYS A 37 9.21 8.97 -8.19
CA LYS A 37 7.99 9.80 -8.29
C LYS A 37 6.73 8.95 -8.18
N LEU A 38 6.69 7.80 -8.85
CA LEU A 38 5.53 6.90 -8.80
C LEU A 38 5.32 6.33 -7.40
N ILE A 39 6.38 5.87 -6.76
CA ILE A 39 6.35 5.30 -5.40
C ILE A 39 5.90 6.35 -4.39
N LEU A 40 6.49 7.54 -4.41
CA LEU A 40 6.12 8.63 -3.49
C LEU A 40 4.69 9.13 -3.74
N ALA A 41 4.28 9.28 -5.00
CA ALA A 41 2.92 9.70 -5.34
C ALA A 41 1.89 8.65 -4.86
N ALA A 42 2.15 7.37 -5.09
CA ALA A 42 1.28 6.30 -4.63
C ALA A 42 1.23 6.20 -3.10
N GLY A 43 2.37 6.38 -2.41
CA GLY A 43 2.40 6.42 -0.95
C GLY A 43 1.60 7.58 -0.37
N GLY A 44 1.75 8.78 -0.92
CA GLY A 44 1.00 9.97 -0.50
C GLY A 44 -0.50 9.86 -0.79
N LEU A 45 -0.87 9.44 -2.01
CA LEU A 45 -2.27 9.21 -2.38
C LEU A 45 -2.88 8.09 -1.55
N GLY A 46 -2.17 7.00 -1.34
CA GLY A 46 -2.61 5.87 -0.52
C GLY A 46 -2.87 6.29 0.92
N TYR A 47 -1.92 7.00 1.56
CA TYR A 47 -2.11 7.54 2.90
C TYR A 47 -3.34 8.47 2.97
N ALA A 48 -3.51 9.36 2.00
CA ALA A 48 -4.64 10.29 1.97
C ALA A 48 -5.97 9.54 1.83
N LEU A 49 -6.06 8.61 0.88
CA LEU A 49 -7.27 7.81 0.64
C LEU A 49 -7.62 6.94 1.85
N ASP A 50 -6.66 6.20 2.40
CA ASP A 50 -6.87 5.39 3.59
C ASP A 50 -7.34 6.25 4.76
N SER A 51 -6.70 7.40 4.96
CA SER A 51 -7.07 8.33 6.02
C SER A 51 -8.51 8.84 5.84
N LEU A 52 -8.93 9.14 4.61
CA LEU A 52 -10.31 9.53 4.33
C LEU A 52 -11.30 8.41 4.65
N VAL A 53 -10.99 7.16 4.29
CA VAL A 53 -11.87 6.00 4.59
C VAL A 53 -11.97 5.78 6.11
N VAL A 54 -10.86 5.92 6.84
CA VAL A 54 -10.83 5.86 8.31
C VAL A 54 -11.64 6.98 8.93
N LEU A 55 -11.45 8.24 8.48
CA LEU A 55 -12.16 9.40 8.99
C LEU A 55 -13.65 9.39 8.65
N ALA A 56 -14.03 8.76 7.53
CA ALA A 56 -15.43 8.50 7.17
C ALA A 56 -16.08 7.39 8.02
N GLY A 57 -15.31 6.70 8.87
CA GLY A 57 -15.80 5.64 9.75
C GLY A 57 -16.05 4.30 9.05
N ALA A 58 -15.68 4.15 7.78
CA ALA A 58 -15.90 2.91 7.01
C ALA A 58 -14.87 1.81 7.35
N MET A 59 -13.71 2.20 7.89
CA MET A 59 -12.71 1.24 8.38
C MET A 59 -11.94 1.78 9.58
N SER A 60 -11.31 0.88 10.33
CA SER A 60 -10.37 1.22 11.38
C SER A 60 -9.23 0.21 11.47
N PHE A 61 -8.13 0.62 12.09
CA PHE A 61 -6.99 -0.25 12.34
C PHE A 61 -7.03 -0.70 13.81
N PRO A 62 -6.92 -2.01 14.09
CA PRO A 62 -6.81 -2.51 15.47
C PRO A 62 -5.64 -1.86 16.21
N ALA A 63 -5.77 -1.67 17.53
CA ALA A 63 -4.74 -1.01 18.33
C ALA A 63 -3.35 -1.65 18.18
N GLN A 64 -3.28 -2.98 18.11
CA GLN A 64 -2.02 -3.72 17.91
C GLN A 64 -1.40 -3.54 16.52
N ALA A 65 -2.22 -3.20 15.52
CA ALA A 65 -1.80 -2.91 14.16
C ALA A 65 -1.51 -1.42 13.94
N GLN A 66 -1.85 -0.57 14.90
CA GLN A 66 -1.79 0.88 14.75
C GLN A 66 -0.36 1.40 15.00
N LEU A 67 0.25 1.91 13.94
CA LEU A 67 1.52 2.63 14.00
C LEU A 67 1.36 3.94 13.21
N GLY A 68 1.05 5.04 13.90
CA GLY A 68 0.64 6.30 13.28
C GLY A 68 -0.88 6.43 13.08
N ALA A 69 -1.31 7.58 12.59
CA ALA A 69 -2.72 7.92 12.33
C ALA A 69 -2.80 9.01 11.21
N PRO A 70 -3.96 9.20 10.56
CA PRO A 70 -5.18 8.39 10.62
C PRO A 70 -5.00 7.02 9.95
N SER A 71 -4.24 6.96 8.85
CA SER A 71 -3.70 5.70 8.32
C SER A 71 -2.39 5.32 9.01
N THR A 72 -2.10 4.03 9.04
CA THR A 72 -0.90 3.47 9.69
C THR A 72 0.26 3.30 8.70
N LEU A 73 1.47 3.47 9.21
CA LEU A 73 2.71 3.42 8.43
C LEU A 73 2.88 2.12 7.63
N TRP A 74 2.45 0.96 8.16
CA TRP A 74 2.56 -0.29 7.41
C TRP A 74 1.59 -0.39 6.24
N MET A 75 0.46 0.32 6.29
CA MET A 75 -0.46 0.41 5.16
C MET A 75 0.16 1.28 4.07
N VAL A 76 0.77 2.40 4.45
CA VAL A 76 1.55 3.23 3.51
C VAL A 76 2.65 2.42 2.82
N THR A 77 3.36 1.55 3.55
CA THR A 77 4.41 0.75 2.93
C THR A 77 3.90 -0.30 1.94
N LEU A 78 2.64 -0.75 2.06
CA LEU A 78 1.99 -1.54 1.02
C LEU A 78 1.76 -0.74 -0.26
N TRP A 79 1.35 0.53 -0.15
CA TRP A 79 1.23 1.43 -1.31
C TRP A 79 2.57 1.64 -2.00
N LEU A 80 3.64 1.85 -1.23
CA LEU A 80 5.00 2.00 -1.78
C LEU A 80 5.44 0.72 -2.52
N GLY A 81 5.24 -0.45 -1.89
CA GLY A 81 5.59 -1.75 -2.48
C GLY A 81 4.77 -2.06 -3.73
N PHE A 82 3.47 -1.77 -3.72
CA PHE A 82 2.60 -1.92 -4.89
C PHE A 82 3.11 -1.06 -6.05
N ALA A 83 3.41 0.21 -5.80
CA ALA A 83 3.91 1.14 -6.82
C ALA A 83 5.24 0.70 -7.46
N ALA A 84 6.14 0.11 -6.67
CA ALA A 84 7.39 -0.49 -7.16
C ALA A 84 7.14 -1.64 -8.16
N THR A 85 6.05 -2.39 -8.00
CA THR A 85 5.68 -3.47 -8.94
C THR A 85 4.95 -2.99 -10.20
N LEU A 86 4.32 -1.80 -10.18
CA LEU A 86 3.44 -1.32 -11.25
C LEU A 86 4.14 -1.28 -12.62
N ARG A 87 5.34 -0.70 -12.69
CA ARG A 87 6.04 -0.55 -13.99
C ARG A 87 6.50 -1.89 -14.57
N HIS A 88 6.85 -2.83 -13.70
CA HIS A 88 7.45 -4.11 -14.08
C HIS A 88 6.39 -5.18 -14.38
N ALA A 89 5.39 -5.33 -13.51
CA ALA A 89 4.37 -6.38 -13.62
C ALA A 89 3.11 -5.90 -14.36
N LEU A 90 2.77 -4.62 -14.24
CA LEU A 90 1.53 -4.03 -14.76
C LEU A 90 1.78 -3.00 -15.87
N GLY A 91 2.98 -2.99 -16.46
CA GLY A 91 3.33 -2.11 -17.57
C GLY A 91 2.43 -2.26 -18.79
N TRP A 92 1.83 -3.45 -18.99
CA TRP A 92 0.89 -3.74 -20.07
C TRP A 92 -0.47 -3.04 -19.94
N ILE A 93 -0.79 -2.50 -18.75
CA ILE A 93 -2.01 -1.72 -18.50
C ILE A 93 -1.80 -0.25 -18.86
N ARG A 94 -0.56 0.21 -19.10
CA ARG A 94 -0.27 1.62 -19.37
C ARG A 94 -1.07 2.11 -20.59
N GLY A 95 -1.85 3.18 -20.39
CA GLY A 95 -2.76 3.73 -21.41
C GLY A 95 -4.12 3.04 -21.52
N ARG A 96 -4.36 1.94 -20.79
CA ARG A 96 -5.63 1.19 -20.77
C ARG A 96 -6.43 1.53 -19.50
N TYR A 97 -6.83 2.79 -19.36
CA TYR A 97 -7.43 3.32 -18.13
C TYR A 97 -8.69 2.58 -17.66
N PHE A 98 -9.54 2.12 -18.58
CA PHE A 98 -10.71 1.32 -18.24
C PHE A 98 -10.35 -0.02 -17.59
N VAL A 99 -9.32 -0.71 -18.11
CA VAL A 99 -8.84 -1.97 -17.53
C VAL A 99 -8.23 -1.71 -16.16
N ALA A 100 -7.44 -0.64 -16.03
CA ALA A 100 -6.88 -0.23 -14.74
C ALA A 100 -7.97 0.05 -13.70
N ALA A 101 -9.01 0.79 -14.08
CA ALA A 101 -10.12 1.14 -13.21
C ALA A 101 -10.92 -0.11 -12.79
N ALA A 102 -11.23 -1.01 -13.74
CA ALA A 102 -11.93 -2.26 -13.44
C ALA A 102 -11.14 -3.16 -12.49
N LEU A 103 -9.83 -3.32 -12.75
CA LEU A 103 -8.96 -4.10 -11.85
C LEU A 103 -8.85 -3.45 -10.47
N GLY A 104 -8.70 -2.13 -10.40
CA GLY A 104 -8.66 -1.41 -9.12
C GLY A 104 -9.97 -1.53 -8.33
N ALA A 105 -11.12 -1.41 -9.01
CA ALA A 105 -12.44 -1.53 -8.41
C ALA A 105 -12.72 -2.91 -7.82
N LEU A 106 -12.08 -3.96 -8.35
CA LEU A 106 -12.20 -5.33 -7.82
C LEU A 106 -11.10 -5.64 -6.79
N ALA A 107 -9.85 -5.36 -7.14
CA ALA A 107 -8.68 -5.70 -6.33
C ALA A 107 -8.59 -4.85 -5.05
N GLY A 108 -9.02 -3.58 -5.10
CA GLY A 108 -9.03 -2.69 -3.94
C GLY A 108 -9.91 -3.23 -2.81
N PRO A 109 -11.22 -3.39 -3.00
CA PRO A 109 -12.11 -3.98 -1.99
C PRO A 109 -11.66 -5.37 -1.54
N PHE A 110 -11.19 -6.21 -2.46
CA PHE A 110 -10.67 -7.53 -2.12
C PHE A 110 -9.44 -7.47 -1.21
N ALA A 111 -8.53 -6.49 -1.43
CA ALA A 111 -7.38 -6.27 -0.57
C ALA A 111 -7.78 -5.93 0.86
N TYR A 112 -8.69 -4.97 1.07
CA TYR A 112 -9.18 -4.64 2.42
C TYR A 112 -9.97 -5.78 3.05
N TRP A 113 -10.81 -6.46 2.27
CA TRP A 113 -11.56 -7.61 2.76
C TRP A 113 -10.63 -8.72 3.24
N SER A 114 -9.61 -9.08 2.46
CA SER A 114 -8.60 -10.07 2.87
C SER A 114 -7.80 -9.61 4.10
N GLY A 115 -7.41 -8.33 4.15
CA GLY A 115 -6.75 -7.74 5.32
C GLY A 115 -7.62 -7.79 6.58
N SER A 116 -8.94 -7.65 6.43
CA SER A 116 -9.88 -7.80 7.53
C SER A 116 -9.99 -9.25 8.03
N LYS A 117 -9.99 -10.22 7.12
CA LYS A 117 -9.97 -11.66 7.47
C LYS A 117 -8.69 -12.07 8.18
N LEU A 118 -7.59 -11.37 7.93
CA LEU A 118 -6.33 -11.56 8.61
C LEU A 118 -6.25 -10.79 9.95
N GLY A 119 -7.24 -9.98 10.31
CA GLY A 119 -7.23 -9.19 11.54
C GLY A 119 -6.33 -7.96 11.51
N ALA A 120 -5.90 -7.51 10.33
CA ALA A 120 -5.07 -6.31 10.18
C ALA A 120 -5.90 -5.01 10.06
N VAL A 121 -7.17 -5.11 9.66
CA VAL A 121 -8.12 -4.00 9.48
C VAL A 121 -9.49 -4.44 9.99
N VAL A 122 -10.30 -3.51 10.50
CA VAL A 122 -11.71 -3.72 10.81
C VAL A 122 -12.54 -2.90 9.83
N LEU A 123 -13.47 -3.55 9.13
CA LEU A 123 -14.44 -2.88 8.26
C LEU A 123 -15.73 -2.66 9.06
N THR A 124 -16.34 -1.48 8.92
CA THR A 124 -17.58 -1.08 9.60
C THR A 124 -18.73 -1.08 8.61
#